data_AF-A0A318B2D3-F1
#
_entry.id   AF-A0A318B2D3-F1
#
_cell.length_a   1.000
_cell.length_b   1.000
_cell.length_c   1.000
_cell.angle_alpha   90.00
_cell.angle_beta   90.00
_cell.angle_gamma   90.00
#
_symmetry.space_group_name_H-M   'P 1'
#
loop_
_entity.id
_entity.type
_entity.pdbx_description
1 polymer ?
#
loop_
_entity_poly.entity_id
_entity_poly.type
_entity_poly.pdbx_seq_one_letter_code
_entity_poly.pdbx_strand_id
1 'polypeptide(L)'
;MTSPAVTLWTAALCKQDPGYGGWAFVRRQDGESGAAAIKGAAGGERRTSLAKMSLTALIEALTSLSDLPADAAVTLRFADPALAGELVASDGAYAAAEPEAWAAARTLVAARPVLNLVPLAAGAPASGFLTAWAEFGLDTSKSRGSFKAAIPKPNLLKFPG
;
A
#
# COMPACT_ATOMS: atom_id res chain seq x y z
N MET A 1 -19.49 21.18 5.18
CA MET A 1 -19.19 20.15 4.15
C MET A 1 -18.27 19.15 4.81
N THR A 2 -18.65 17.88 4.87
CA THR A 2 -17.83 16.83 5.48
C THR A 2 -16.64 16.54 4.57
N SER A 3 -15.41 16.58 5.09
CA SER A 3 -14.22 16.23 4.30
C SER A 3 -14.36 14.78 3.79
N PRO A 4 -13.94 14.47 2.55
CA PRO A 4 -14.08 13.14 1.97
C PRO A 4 -13.34 12.11 2.83
N ALA A 5 -13.93 10.92 2.98
CA ALA A 5 -13.31 9.80 3.68
C ALA A 5 -12.80 8.76 2.67
N VAL A 6 -11.64 8.18 2.94
CA VAL A 6 -10.98 7.20 2.07
C VAL A 6 -10.42 6.07 2.90
N THR A 7 -10.60 4.85 2.39
CA THR A 7 -9.89 3.69 2.88
C THR A 7 -8.80 3.27 1.89
N LEU A 8 -7.60 3.06 2.41
CA LEU A 8 -6.45 2.48 1.74
C LEU A 8 -6.21 1.08 2.28
N TRP A 9 -5.81 0.16 1.42
CA TRP A 9 -5.29 -1.14 1.81
C TRP A 9 -3.97 -1.39 1.12
N THR A 10 -3.01 -1.96 1.83
CA THR A 10 -1.68 -2.30 1.30
C THR A 10 -1.32 -3.75 1.62
N ALA A 11 -0.60 -4.38 0.70
CA ALA A 11 0.12 -5.61 0.96
C ALA A 11 1.46 -5.60 0.23
N ALA A 12 2.42 -6.33 0.79
CA ALA A 12 3.73 -6.55 0.21
C ALA A 12 4.21 -7.95 0.56
N LEU A 13 5.10 -8.49 -0.28
CA LEU A 13 5.77 -9.76 -0.03
C LEU A 13 7.13 -9.79 -0.72
N CYS A 14 8.06 -10.56 -0.16
CA CYS A 14 9.37 -10.83 -0.74
C CYS A 14 9.65 -12.33 -0.65
N LYS A 15 10.08 -12.95 -1.76
CA LYS A 15 10.53 -14.34 -1.78
C LYS A 15 12.04 -14.38 -1.69
N GLN A 16 12.53 -15.17 -0.71
CA GLN A 16 13.94 -15.23 -0.30
C GLN A 16 14.43 -13.85 0.13
N ASP A 17 14.01 -13.32 1.28
CA ASP A 17 14.31 -11.95 1.71
C ASP A 17 15.78 -11.80 2.18
N PRO A 18 16.64 -10.99 1.52
CA PRO A 18 16.39 -10.15 0.34
C PRO A 18 16.47 -10.91 -1.00
N GLY A 19 15.55 -10.60 -1.91
CA GLY A 19 15.32 -11.38 -3.14
C GLY A 19 14.44 -10.62 -4.13
N TYR A 20 13.39 -11.27 -4.64
CA TYR A 20 12.42 -10.64 -5.53
C TYR A 20 11.09 -10.48 -4.81
N GLY A 21 10.46 -9.33 -4.98
CA GLY A 21 9.33 -8.91 -4.18
C GLY A 21 8.29 -8.16 -4.99
N GLY A 22 7.10 -8.03 -4.40
CA GLY A 22 5.99 -7.33 -4.99
C GLY A 22 5.15 -6.63 -3.94
N TRP A 23 4.39 -5.64 -4.39
CA TRP A 23 3.52 -4.82 -3.58
C TRP A 23 2.22 -4.54 -4.32
N ALA A 24 1.17 -4.24 -3.57
CA ALA A 24 -0.08 -3.76 -4.10
C ALA A 24 -0.75 -2.79 -3.13
N PHE A 25 -1.54 -1.87 -3.68
CA PHE A 25 -2.51 -1.12 -2.89
C PHE A 25 -3.85 -1.00 -3.62
N VAL A 26 -4.89 -0.81 -2.83
CA VAL A 26 -6.21 -0.35 -3.28
C VAL A 26 -6.59 0.88 -2.46
N ARG A 27 -7.21 1.85 -3.13
CA ARG A 27 -7.82 3.05 -2.56
C ARG A 27 -9.30 3.06 -2.91
N ARG A 28 -10.17 3.29 -1.94
CA ARG A 28 -11.61 3.50 -2.16
C ARG A 28 -12.09 4.77 -1.44
N GLN A 29 -12.86 5.60 -2.15
CA GLN A 29 -13.61 6.70 -1.53
C GLN A 29 -14.86 6.14 -0.84
N ASP A 30 -15.00 6.45 0.45
CA ASP A 30 -16.12 5.95 1.25
C ASP A 30 -17.43 6.63 0.83
N GLY A 31 -18.50 5.86 0.75
CA GLY A 31 -19.82 6.35 0.32
C GLY A 31 -19.97 6.55 -1.20
N GLU A 32 -18.89 6.42 -1.98
CA GLU A 32 -18.95 6.42 -3.43
C GLU A 32 -18.96 4.99 -4.00
N SER A 33 -19.53 4.82 -5.19
CA SER A 33 -19.68 3.53 -5.86
C SER A 33 -19.21 3.59 -7.31
N GLY A 34 -18.87 2.42 -7.85
CA GLY A 34 -18.46 2.28 -9.24
C GLY A 34 -16.97 2.56 -9.48
N ALA A 35 -16.59 2.63 -10.77
CA ALA A 35 -15.19 2.60 -11.19
C ALA A 35 -14.41 3.89 -10.88
N ALA A 36 -15.09 5.01 -10.63
CA ALA A 36 -14.44 6.27 -10.26
C ALA A 36 -14.00 6.28 -8.79
N ALA A 37 -14.75 5.59 -7.93
CA ALA A 37 -14.55 5.55 -6.49
C ALA A 37 -13.38 4.66 -6.05
N ILE A 38 -12.82 3.86 -6.95
CA ILE A 38 -11.79 2.87 -6.62
C ILE A 38 -10.59 2.95 -7.57
N LYS A 39 -9.39 3.00 -6.97
CA LYS A 39 -8.11 3.02 -7.67
C LYS A 39 -7.19 1.96 -7.04
N GLY A 40 -6.20 1.50 -7.77
CA GLY A 40 -5.20 0.60 -7.20
C GLY A 40 -4.07 0.37 -8.19
N ALA A 41 -2.92 -0.01 -7.65
CA ALA A 41 -1.74 -0.35 -8.43
C ALA A 41 -1.00 -1.51 -7.77
N ALA A 42 -0.21 -2.20 -8.57
CA ALA A 42 0.70 -3.22 -8.11
C ALA A 42 2.03 -3.11 -8.84
N GLY A 43 3.09 -3.58 -8.20
CA GLY A 43 4.43 -3.53 -8.75
C GLY A 43 5.35 -4.54 -8.07
N GLY A 44 6.60 -4.56 -8.50
CA GLY A 44 7.60 -5.44 -7.93
C GLY A 44 9.00 -5.13 -8.42
N GLU A 45 9.97 -5.71 -7.72
CA GLU A 45 11.39 -5.55 -7.98
C GLU A 45 12.11 -6.89 -7.85
N ARG A 46 13.09 -7.14 -8.73
CA ARG A 46 13.85 -8.39 -8.76
C ARG A 46 14.90 -8.52 -7.64
N ARG A 47 15.37 -7.40 -7.11
CA ARG A 47 16.42 -7.31 -6.08
C ARG A 47 15.97 -6.30 -5.03
N THR A 48 15.26 -6.79 -4.02
CA THR A 48 14.53 -6.00 -3.03
C THR A 48 14.45 -6.75 -1.71
N SER A 49 13.92 -6.09 -0.69
CA SER A 49 13.62 -6.66 0.62
C SER A 49 12.11 -6.62 0.89
N LEU A 50 11.63 -7.34 1.91
CA LEU A 50 10.26 -7.12 2.37
C LEU A 50 10.05 -5.67 2.83
N ALA A 51 11.04 -5.11 3.55
CA ALA A 51 10.97 -3.76 4.07
C ALA A 51 10.76 -2.73 2.95
N LYS A 52 11.53 -2.83 1.86
CA LYS A 52 11.37 -1.95 0.70
C LYS A 52 10.01 -2.09 0.05
N MET A 53 9.49 -3.31 -0.13
CA MET A 53 8.18 -3.52 -0.75
C MET A 53 7.03 -3.00 0.12
N SER A 54 7.10 -3.20 1.44
CA SER A 54 6.13 -2.66 2.39
C SER A 54 6.11 -1.13 2.38
N LEU A 55 7.28 -0.48 2.40
CA LEU A 55 7.38 0.98 2.28
C LEU A 55 6.93 1.50 0.91
N THR A 56 7.24 0.78 -0.16
CA THR A 56 6.77 1.15 -1.51
C THR A 56 5.26 1.10 -1.60
N ALA A 57 4.62 0.04 -1.07
CA ALA A 57 3.15 -0.07 -1.02
C ALA A 57 2.52 1.12 -0.29
N LEU A 58 3.10 1.51 0.84
CA LEU A 58 2.67 2.65 1.66
C LEU A 58 2.80 3.98 0.91
N ILE A 59 3.98 4.24 0.35
CA ILE A 59 4.27 5.48 -0.40
C ILE A 59 3.32 5.62 -1.58
N GLU A 60 3.12 4.55 -2.35
CA GLU A 60 2.23 4.53 -3.51
C GLU A 60 0.77 4.74 -3.12
N ALA A 61 0.31 4.10 -2.03
CA ALA A 61 -1.04 4.29 -1.51
C ALA A 61 -1.28 5.74 -1.06
N LEU A 62 -0.36 6.35 -0.31
CA LEU A 62 -0.48 7.73 0.17
C LEU A 62 -0.32 8.75 -0.96
N THR A 63 0.57 8.50 -1.92
CA THR A 63 0.74 9.35 -3.12
C THR A 63 -0.52 9.35 -3.97
N SER A 64 -1.25 8.23 -4.00
CA SER A 64 -2.52 8.13 -4.72
C SER A 64 -3.58 9.12 -4.23
N LEU A 65 -3.43 9.72 -3.04
CA LEU A 65 -4.34 10.70 -2.45
C LEU A 65 -4.08 12.16 -2.88
N SER A 66 -3.18 12.41 -3.83
CA SER A 66 -2.81 13.78 -4.25
C SER A 66 -3.96 14.60 -4.84
N ASP A 67 -5.05 13.94 -5.25
CA ASP A 67 -6.30 14.53 -5.72
C ASP A 67 -7.28 14.89 -4.59
N LEU A 68 -6.92 14.66 -3.32
CA LEU A 68 -7.76 14.95 -2.17
C LEU A 68 -7.14 16.00 -1.23
N PRO A 69 -7.97 16.79 -0.53
CA PRO A 69 -7.53 17.67 0.54
C PRO A 69 -6.68 16.93 1.59
N ALA A 70 -5.72 17.63 2.20
CA ALA A 70 -4.84 17.04 3.21
C ALA A 70 -5.62 16.52 4.43
N ASP A 71 -6.71 17.20 4.81
CA ASP A 71 -7.60 16.88 5.94
C ASP A 71 -8.68 15.83 5.61
N ALA A 72 -8.67 15.25 4.42
CA ALA A 72 -9.50 14.09 4.11
C ALA A 72 -9.21 12.97 5.12
N ALA A 73 -10.27 12.36 5.68
CA ALA A 73 -10.11 11.29 6.64
C ALA A 73 -9.60 10.02 5.93
N VAL A 74 -8.48 9.47 6.38
CA VAL A 74 -7.86 8.29 5.77
C VAL A 74 -7.84 7.15 6.79
N THR A 75 -8.40 6.01 6.41
CA THR A 75 -8.16 4.73 7.10
C THR A 75 -7.17 3.92 6.28
N LEU A 76 -6.00 3.63 6.82
CA LEU A 76 -4.98 2.83 6.15
C LEU A 76 -4.87 1.45 6.79
N ARG A 77 -5.18 0.44 5.99
CA ARG A 77 -5.19 -0.97 6.38
C ARG A 77 -3.93 -1.67 5.91
N PHE A 78 -3.10 -2.10 6.86
CA PHE A 78 -1.80 -2.76 6.58
C PHE A 78 -1.88 -4.26 6.79
N ALA A 79 -1.41 -5.04 5.81
CA ALA A 79 -1.14 -6.45 6.02
C ALA A 79 0.08 -6.69 6.95
N ASP A 80 1.01 -5.73 7.04
CA ASP A 80 2.18 -5.80 7.92
C ASP A 80 1.96 -4.97 9.21
N PRO A 81 1.70 -5.62 10.36
CA PRO A 81 1.51 -4.92 11.63
C PRO A 81 2.80 -4.34 12.21
N ALA A 82 3.99 -4.86 11.86
CA ALA A 82 5.26 -4.34 12.36
C ALA A 82 5.53 -2.93 11.84
N LEU A 83 5.33 -2.71 10.53
CA LEU A 83 5.42 -1.40 9.92
C LEU A 83 4.49 -0.37 10.59
N ALA A 84 3.25 -0.75 10.88
CA ALA A 84 2.30 0.15 11.53
C ALA A 84 2.78 0.60 12.92
N GLY A 85 3.36 -0.31 13.71
CA GLY A 85 3.93 0.02 15.02
C GLY A 85 5.14 0.94 14.91
N GLU A 86 6.05 0.68 13.99
CA GLU A 86 7.26 1.50 13.78
C GLU A 86 6.92 2.90 13.26
N LEU A 87 5.89 3.07 12.43
CA LEU A 87 5.46 4.40 11.97
C LEU A 87 5.02 5.29 13.12
N VAL A 88 4.45 4.70 14.18
CA VAL A 88 4.09 5.41 15.42
C VAL A 88 5.35 5.70 16.25
N ALA A 89 6.23 4.72 16.44
CA ALA A 89 7.47 4.88 17.21
C ALA A 89 8.47 5.86 16.56
N SER A 90 8.36 6.07 15.25
CA SER A 90 9.21 6.94 14.43
C SER A 90 10.64 6.46 14.19
N ASP A 91 10.98 5.26 14.67
CA ASP A 91 12.22 4.51 14.46
C ASP A 91 11.92 3.00 14.33
N GLY A 92 12.96 2.19 14.09
CA GLY A 92 12.83 0.73 14.02
C GLY A 92 13.59 0.07 12.88
N ALA A 93 13.27 -1.21 12.60
CA ALA A 93 13.95 -2.00 11.60
C ALA A 93 13.78 -1.43 10.19
N TYR A 94 12.62 -0.85 9.89
CA TYR A 94 12.35 -0.18 8.62
C TYR A 94 13.22 1.05 8.41
N ALA A 95 13.38 1.87 9.45
CA ALA A 95 14.23 3.06 9.42
C ALA A 95 15.71 2.71 9.19
N ALA A 96 16.17 1.60 9.79
CA ALA A 96 17.55 1.13 9.65
C ALA A 96 17.80 0.46 8.29
N ALA A 97 16.85 -0.35 7.79
CA ALA A 97 17.01 -1.10 6.55
C ALA A 97 16.86 -0.24 5.29
N GLU A 98 15.92 0.73 5.30
CA GLU A 98 15.54 1.51 4.12
C GLU A 98 15.38 3.01 4.48
N PRO A 99 16.45 3.71 4.91
CA PRO A 99 16.35 5.04 5.52
C PRO A 99 15.72 6.12 4.62
N GLU A 100 16.01 6.08 3.31
CA GLU A 100 15.45 7.03 2.36
C GLU A 100 13.95 6.79 2.13
N ALA A 101 13.55 5.54 1.90
CA ALA A 101 12.14 5.17 1.72
C ALA A 101 11.35 5.39 3.02
N TRP A 102 11.97 5.16 4.18
CA TRP A 102 11.39 5.47 5.48
C TRP A 102 11.08 6.97 5.64
N ALA A 103 12.06 7.83 5.34
CA ALA A 103 11.88 9.28 5.41
C ALA A 103 10.78 9.77 4.46
N ALA A 104 10.71 9.22 3.25
CA ALA A 104 9.66 9.53 2.29
C ALA A 104 8.27 9.09 2.77
N ALA A 105 8.15 7.86 3.27
CA ALA A 105 6.90 7.34 3.83
C ALA A 105 6.42 8.19 5.02
N ARG A 106 7.32 8.55 5.94
CA ARG A 106 7.00 9.40 7.09
C ARG A 106 6.55 10.81 6.69
N THR A 107 7.15 11.39 5.65
CA THR A 107 6.72 12.68 5.13
C THR A 107 5.27 12.62 4.61
N LEU A 108 4.92 11.55 3.89
CA LEU A 108 3.57 11.35 3.39
C LEU A 108 2.55 11.07 4.51
N VAL A 109 2.95 10.33 5.55
CA VAL A 109 2.15 10.11 6.76
C VAL A 109 1.88 11.44 7.47
N ALA A 110 2.91 12.26 7.67
CA ALA A 110 2.79 13.57 8.33
C ALA A 110 1.91 14.56 7.54
N ALA A 111 1.83 14.42 6.22
CA ALA A 111 0.95 15.21 5.37
C ALA A 111 -0.54 14.86 5.51
N ARG A 112 -0.90 13.83 6.29
CA ARG A 112 -2.28 13.37 6.53
C ARG A 112 -2.63 13.50 8.01
N PRO A 113 -3.10 14.67 8.49
CA PRO A 113 -3.43 14.90 9.90
C PRO A 113 -4.58 14.03 10.41
N VAL A 114 -5.43 13.49 9.54
CA VAL A 114 -6.54 12.61 9.89
C VAL A 114 -6.28 11.21 9.32
N LEU A 115 -5.25 10.53 9.84
CA LEU A 115 -4.84 9.20 9.41
C LEU A 115 -5.02 8.18 10.55
N ASN A 116 -5.84 7.16 10.30
CA ASN A 116 -6.01 6.02 11.20
C ASN A 116 -5.30 4.79 10.63
N LEU A 117 -4.41 4.17 11.42
CA LEU A 117 -3.69 2.96 11.05
C LEU A 117 -4.44 1.75 11.62
N VAL A 118 -4.83 0.80 10.76
CA VAL A 118 -5.65 -0.35 11.15
C VAL A 118 -5.00 -1.64 10.63
N PRO A 119 -4.83 -2.70 11.44
CA PRO A 119 -4.39 -3.98 10.93
C PRO A 119 -5.37 -4.58 9.91
N LEU A 120 -4.86 -5.12 8.81
CA LEU A 120 -5.61 -5.95 7.88
C LEU A 120 -5.43 -7.42 8.27
N ALA A 121 -6.51 -8.04 8.72
CA ALA A 121 -6.47 -9.46 9.09
C ALA A 121 -6.12 -10.32 7.86
N ALA A 122 -5.17 -11.26 8.02
CA ALA A 122 -4.71 -12.14 6.95
C ALA A 122 -5.85 -12.97 6.31
N GLY A 123 -6.88 -13.32 7.09
CA GLY A 123 -8.07 -14.03 6.60
C GLY A 123 -9.13 -13.16 5.92
N ALA A 124 -8.95 -11.84 5.90
CA ALA A 124 -9.91 -10.94 5.25
C ALA A 124 -9.85 -11.10 3.72
N PRO A 125 -10.99 -11.12 3.01
CA PRO A 125 -11.01 -11.22 1.55
C PRO A 125 -10.17 -10.14 0.83
N ALA A 126 -10.11 -8.92 1.39
CA ALA A 126 -9.28 -7.84 0.87
C ALA A 126 -7.78 -8.17 0.93
N SER A 127 -7.33 -8.92 1.96
CA SER A 127 -5.95 -9.39 2.06
C SER A 127 -5.61 -10.33 0.91
N GLY A 128 -6.47 -11.31 0.63
CA GLY A 128 -6.27 -12.25 -0.49
C GLY A 128 -6.19 -11.55 -1.84
N PHE A 129 -7.03 -10.55 -2.09
CA PHE A 129 -6.97 -9.75 -3.32
C PHE A 129 -5.64 -9.01 -3.47
N LEU A 130 -5.18 -8.32 -2.42
CA LEU A 130 -3.93 -7.57 -2.45
C LEU A 130 -2.72 -8.50 -2.59
N THR A 131 -2.71 -9.62 -1.87
CA THR A 131 -1.65 -10.63 -1.97
C THR A 131 -1.54 -11.14 -3.40
N ALA A 132 -2.66 -11.48 -4.06
CA ALA A 132 -2.63 -11.94 -5.45
C ALA A 132 -2.02 -10.90 -6.41
N TRP A 133 -2.30 -9.60 -6.19
CA TRP A 133 -1.70 -8.53 -6.99
C TRP A 133 -0.23 -8.27 -6.68
N ALA A 134 0.17 -8.38 -5.41
CA ALA A 134 1.57 -8.32 -5.02
C ALA A 134 2.36 -9.51 -5.59
N GLU A 135 1.78 -10.71 -5.62
CA GLU A 135 2.37 -11.90 -6.26
C GLU A 135 2.51 -11.71 -7.77
N PHE A 136 1.49 -11.16 -8.44
CA PHE A 136 1.58 -10.79 -9.85
C PHE A 136 2.72 -9.79 -10.12
N GLY A 137 2.87 -8.77 -9.28
CA GLY A 137 3.97 -7.80 -9.36
C GLY A 137 5.33 -8.46 -9.18
N LEU A 138 5.45 -9.33 -8.19
CA LEU A 138 6.64 -10.14 -7.93
C LEU A 138 7.01 -11.03 -9.14
N ASP A 139 6.07 -11.81 -9.67
CA ASP A 139 6.32 -12.75 -10.78
C ASP A 139 6.66 -12.01 -12.08
N THR A 140 5.99 -10.88 -12.32
CA THR A 140 6.32 -9.98 -13.43
C THR A 140 7.74 -9.45 -13.28
N SER A 141 8.12 -9.02 -12.07
CA SER A 141 9.44 -8.43 -11.85
C SER A 141 10.59 -9.43 -11.98
N LYS A 142 10.34 -10.71 -11.66
CA LYS A 142 11.29 -11.81 -11.87
C LYS A 142 11.69 -11.93 -13.34
N SER A 143 10.74 -11.71 -14.26
CA SER A 143 10.96 -11.84 -15.71
C SER A 143 11.38 -10.53 -16.39
N ARG A 144 10.85 -9.38 -15.96
CA ARG A 144 10.99 -8.09 -16.64
C ARG A 144 11.80 -7.03 -15.90
N GLY A 145 12.26 -7.31 -14.67
CA GLY A 145 12.89 -6.29 -13.81
C GLY A 145 11.84 -5.44 -13.10
N SER A 146 12.21 -4.25 -12.63
CA SER A 146 11.28 -3.40 -11.87
C SER A 146 10.03 -3.06 -12.70
N PHE A 147 8.86 -3.18 -12.07
CA PHE A 147 7.57 -3.01 -12.73
C PHE A 147 6.55 -2.33 -11.81
N LYS A 148 5.66 -1.53 -12.41
CA LYS A 148 4.48 -0.94 -11.78
C LYS A 148 3.37 -0.81 -12.82
N ALA A 149 2.15 -1.17 -12.45
CA ALA A 149 0.97 -0.91 -13.27
C ALA A 149 -0.28 -0.66 -12.42
N ALA A 150 -1.23 0.08 -12.99
CA ALA A 150 -2.56 0.20 -12.42
C ALA A 150 -3.29 -1.16 -12.49
N ILE A 151 -4.02 -1.50 -11.44
CA ILE A 151 -4.88 -2.67 -11.42
C ILE A 151 -6.06 -2.41 -12.39
N PRO A 152 -6.36 -3.31 -13.35
CA PRO A 152 -7.45 -3.11 -14.30
C PRO A 152 -8.80 -2.88 -13.61
N LYS A 153 -9.59 -1.92 -14.12
CA LYS A 153 -10.91 -1.56 -13.56
C LYS A 153 -11.83 -2.76 -13.32
N PRO A 154 -11.95 -3.75 -14.23
CA PRO A 154 -12.81 -4.92 -13.99
C PRO A 154 -12.39 -5.76 -12.76
N ASN A 155 -11.11 -5.71 -12.39
CA ASN A 155 -10.60 -6.40 -11.20
C ASN A 155 -10.82 -5.55 -9.94
N LEU A 156 -10.60 -4.23 -10.01
CA LEU A 156 -10.91 -3.32 -8.90
C LEU A 156 -12.39 -3.36 -8.51
N LEU A 157 -13.30 -3.46 -9.46
CA LEU A 157 -14.74 -3.59 -9.19
C LEU A 157 -15.13 -4.87 -8.43
N LYS A 158 -14.22 -5.87 -8.38
CA LYS A 158 -14.39 -7.11 -7.61
C LYS A 158 -13.72 -7.04 -6.23
N PHE A 159 -13.09 -5.92 -5.88
CA PHE A 159 -12.42 -5.77 -4.60
C PHE A 159 -13.44 -5.85 -3.45
N PRO A 160 -13.25 -6.79 -2.48
CA PRO A 160 -14.27 -7.11 -1.47
C PRO A 160 -14.19 -6.24 -0.20
N GLY A 161 -13.19 -5.34 -0.11
CA GLY A 161 -13.06 -4.37 0.98
C GLY A 161 -13.91 -3.13 0.76
#